data_AF-A0A5R8LJY5-F1
#
_entry.id   AF-A0A5R8LJY5-F1
#
_cell.length_a   1.000
_cell.length_b   1.000
_cell.length_c   1.000
_cell.angle_alpha   90.00
_cell.angle_beta   90.00
_cell.angle_gamma   90.00
#
_symmetry.space_group_name_H-M   'P 1'
#
loop_
_entity.id
_entity.type
_entity.pdbx_description
1 polymer ?
#
loop_
_entity_poly.entity_id
_entity_poly.type
_entity_poly.pdbx_seq_one_letter_code
_entity_poly.pdbx_strand_id
1 'polypeptide(L)' 'HWSELSASWHFIDAIQAAWSQEPNMPTYPAATMGPQAAFDLLARDGREWFWQPHRVQMAD' A
#
# COMPACT_ATOMS: atom_id res chain seq x y z
N HIS A 1 20.94 -15.43 9.24
CA HIS A 1 19.74 -14.66 9.65
C HIS A 1 19.96 -13.15 9.81
N TRP A 2 21.19 -12.63 9.84
CA TRP A 2 21.40 -11.17 9.87
C TRP A 2 21.29 -10.53 8.46
N SER A 3 21.69 -11.27 7.42
CA SER A 3 21.62 -10.82 6.03
C SER A 3 20.20 -10.48 5.55
N GLU A 4 19.21 -11.31 5.90
CA GLU A 4 17.80 -11.08 5.55
C GLU A 4 17.25 -9.83 6.25
N LEU A 5 17.55 -9.65 7.54
CA LEU A 5 17.14 -8.47 8.29
C LEU A 5 17.76 -7.20 7.69
N SER A 6 19.05 -7.25 7.33
CA SER A 6 19.73 -6.13 6.68
C SER A 6 19.14 -5.80 5.33
N ALA A 7 18.79 -6.80 4.51
CA ALA A 7 18.14 -6.58 3.21
C ALA A 7 16.78 -5.88 3.37
N SER A 8 15.97 -6.28 4.35
CA SER A 8 14.69 -5.63 4.66
C SER A 8 14.87 -4.15 5.02
N TRP A 9 15.88 -3.82 5.84
CA TRP A 9 16.18 -2.44 6.21
C TRP A 9 16.63 -1.60 5.01
N HIS A 10 17.54 -2.12 4.18
CA HIS A 10 17.97 -1.42 2.97
C HIS A 10 16.79 -1.06 2.04
N PHE A 11 15.79 -1.94 1.94
CA PHE A 11 14.59 -1.67 1.16
C PHE A 11 13.73 -0.54 1.78
N ILE A 12 13.53 -0.57 3.09
CA ILE A 12 12.76 0.45 3.83
C ILE A 12 13.45 1.81 3.77
N ASP A 13 14.77 1.86 3.90
CA ASP A 13 15.56 3.09 3.91
C ASP A 13 15.37 3.90 2.61
N ALA A 14 15.34 3.21 1.47
CA ALA A 14 15.08 3.85 0.17
C ALA A 14 13.68 4.49 0.10
N ILE A 15 12.66 3.83 0.64
CA ILE A 15 11.28 4.34 0.69
C ILE A 15 11.20 5.56 1.62
N GLN A 16 11.80 5.47 2.81
CA GLN A 16 11.82 6.57 3.78
C GLN A 16 12.52 7.81 3.20
N ALA A 17 13.66 7.63 2.54
CA ALA A 17 14.38 8.74 1.91
C ALA A 17 13.52 9.46 0.86
N ALA A 18 12.83 8.71 0.00
CA ALA A 18 11.91 9.27 -0.98
C ALA A 18 10.74 10.02 -0.32
N TRP A 19 10.09 9.43 0.70
CA TRP A 19 8.98 10.05 1.41
C TRP A 19 9.39 11.31 2.18
N SER A 20 10.62 11.40 2.67
CA SER A 20 11.13 12.60 3.34
C SER A 20 11.11 13.85 2.45
N GLN A 21 11.11 13.66 1.12
CA GLN A 21 11.10 14.73 0.13
C GLN A 21 9.71 14.99 -0.46
N GLU A 22 8.69 14.21 -0.09
CA GLU A 22 7.32 14.35 -0.60
C GLU A 22 6.44 15.05 0.44
N PRO A 23 6.07 16.33 0.22
CA PRO A 23 5.25 17.07 1.18
C PRO A 23 3.79 16.62 1.21
N ASN A 24 3.28 15.92 0.19
CA ASN A 24 1.87 15.54 0.10
C ASN A 24 1.65 14.04 0.32
N MET A 25 1.09 13.69 1.47
CA MET A 25 0.67 12.32 1.76
C MET A 25 -0.82 12.13 1.41
N PRO A 26 -1.22 11.08 0.68
CA PRO A 26 -2.62 10.78 0.44
C PRO A 26 -3.37 10.55 1.75
N THR A 27 -4.53 11.19 1.90
CA THR A 27 -5.45 10.97 3.02
C THR A 27 -6.69 10.23 2.56
N TYR A 28 -7.44 9.69 3.51
CA TYR A 28 -8.67 8.97 3.24
C TYR A 28 -9.63 9.08 4.44
N PRO A 29 -10.95 9.02 4.22
CA PRO A 29 -11.90 9.00 5.32
C PRO A 29 -11.70 7.75 6.20
N ALA A 30 -11.89 7.90 7.51
CA ALA A 30 -11.84 6.77 8.43
C ALA A 30 -12.85 5.67 8.02
N ALA A 31 -12.50 4.42 8.33
CA ALA A 31 -13.28 3.22 7.97
C ALA A 31 -13.47 2.98 6.45
N THR A 32 -12.62 3.58 5.61
CA THR A 32 -12.52 3.24 4.18
C THR A 32 -11.32 2.32 3.91
N MET A 33 -11.19 1.83 2.68
CA MET A 33 -10.10 0.96 2.22
C MET A 33 -8.76 1.70 1.99
N GLY A 34 -8.68 2.98 2.36
CA GLY A 34 -7.52 3.81 2.08
C GLY A 34 -7.74 4.75 0.89
N PRO A 35 -6.67 5.43 0.46
CA PRO A 35 -6.74 6.45 -0.59
C PRO A 35 -6.91 5.82 -1.98
N GLN A 36 -7.48 6.59 -2.93
CA GLN A 36 -7.60 6.19 -4.34
C GLN A 36 -6.25 5.75 -4.95
N ALA A 37 -5.15 6.41 -4.54
CA ALA A 37 -3.80 6.08 -4.99
C ALA A 37 -3.40 4.61 -4.73
N ALA A 38 -3.95 3.95 -3.70
CA ALA A 38 -3.70 2.54 -3.42
C ALA A 38 -4.40 1.61 -4.44
N PHE A 39 -5.54 2.01 -4.99
CA PHE A 39 -6.22 1.29 -6.07
C PHE A 39 -5.53 1.53 -7.41
N ASP A 40 -5.18 2.78 -7.70
CA ASP A 40 -4.49 3.16 -8.93
C ASP A 40 -3.14 2.44 -9.06
N LEU A 41 -2.43 2.24 -7.94
CA LEU A 41 -1.17 1.48 -7.91
C LEU A 41 -1.34 0.06 -8.46
N LEU A 42 -2.37 -0.66 -8.02
CA LEU A 42 -2.63 -2.03 -8.49
C LEU A 42 -3.18 -2.06 -9.92
N ALA A 43 -4.06 -1.12 -10.25
CA ALA A 43 -4.70 -1.05 -11.56
C ALA A 43 -3.69 -0.84 -12.70
N ARG A 44 -2.56 -0.17 -12.45
CA ARG A 44 -1.45 -0.02 -13.41
C ARG A 44 -0.92 -1.36 -13.93
N ASP A 45 -0.96 -2.39 -13.09
CA ASP A 45 -0.51 -3.74 -13.42
C ASP A 45 -1.68 -4.70 -13.69
N GLY A 46 -2.90 -4.18 -13.89
CA GLY A 46 -4.12 -4.99 -14.10
C GLY A 46 -4.53 -5.80 -12.87
N ARG A 47 -4.15 -5.35 -11.66
CA ARG A 47 -4.45 -6.03 -10.39
C ARG A 47 -5.51 -5.28 -9.60
N GLU A 48 -6.15 -5.99 -8.69
CA GLU A 48 -7.12 -5.42 -7.74
C GLU A 48 -6.89 -5.96 -6.32
N TRP A 49 -7.33 -5.20 -5.32
CA TRP A 49 -7.45 -5.70 -3.95
C TRP A 49 -8.44 -6.86 -3.89
N PHE A 50 -7.98 -8.00 -3.38
CA PHE A 50 -8.80 -9.20 -3.25
C PHE A 50 -9.96 -9.01 -2.26
N TRP A 51 -9.71 -8.31 -1.16
CA TRP A 51 -10.71 -8.04 -0.13
C TRP A 51 -11.14 -6.57 -0.17
N GLN A 52 -12.44 -6.32 -0.10
CA GLN A 52 -13.03 -5.01 0.18
C GLN A 52 -14.26 -5.22 1.08
N PRO A 53 -14.47 -4.40 2.12
CA PRO A 53 -15.49 -4.64 3.14
C PRO A 53 -16.92 -4.67 2.57
N HIS A 54 -17.19 -3.95 1.48
CA HIS A 54 -18.47 -3.95 0.77
C HIS A 54 -18.50 -4.92 -0.43
N ARG A 55 -17.43 -5.69 -0.67
CA ARG A 55 -17.32 -6.73 -1.73
C ARG A 55 -17.49 -8.14 -1.16
N VAL A 56 -18.07 -8.28 0.04
CA VAL A 56 -18.59 -9.57 0.48
C VAL A 56 -19.86 -9.84 -0.31
N GLN A 57 -19.72 -10.40 -1.52
CA GLN A 57 -20.69 -11.38 -1.96
C GLN A 57 -20.66 -12.46 -0.87
N MET A 58 -21.79 -12.66 -0.19
CA MET A 58 -22.00 -13.83 0.64
C MET A 58 -21.58 -15.02 -0.22
N ALA A 59 -20.45 -15.64 0.11
CA ALA A 59 -20.13 -16.93 -0.45
C ALA A 59 -21.09 -17.90 0.23
N ASP A 60 -21.96 -18.51 -0.58
CA ASP A 60 -22.85 -19.59 -0.19
C ASP A 60 -22.07 -20.76 0.45
#